data_AF-A0A1M3BFY7-F1
#
_entry.id   AF-A0A1M3BFY7-F1
#
_cell.length_a   1.000
_cell.length_b   1.000
_cell.length_c   1.000
_cell.angle_alpha   90.00
_cell.angle_beta   90.00
_cell.angle_gamma   90.00
#
_symmetry.space_group_name_H-M   'P 1'
#
loop_
_entity.id
_entity.type
_entity.pdbx_description
1 polymer ?
#
loop_
_entity_poly.entity_id
_entity_poly.type
_entity_poly.pdbx_seq_one_letter_code
_entity_poly.pdbx_strand_id
1 'polypeptide(L)'
;MPLFGPLPKPQWFGKAAHVLYTVGIWLPAMVLANVLMWADVVFYPAYSATSIAAGIEPIADQSTAGAILMGECTILALCIFAWVFLRWAKEDIEKQDLLDLAIDRHFDLTPDRAARAVAAGRGAELRARIEAGGPPTSPATGSSGSEL
;
A
#
# COMPACT_ATOMS: atom_id res chain seq x y z
N MET A 1 12.32 -3.07 -11.97
CA MET A 1 11.38 -3.35 -13.07
C MET A 1 10.61 -2.08 -13.41
N PRO A 2 10.64 -1.63 -14.68
CA PRO A 2 10.17 -0.31 -15.11
C PRO A 2 8.66 -0.32 -15.42
N LEU A 3 7.84 -0.42 -14.38
CA LEU A 3 6.44 0.03 -14.43
C LEU A 3 6.29 1.41 -13.74
N PHE A 4 7.42 2.11 -13.58
CA PHE A 4 7.59 3.39 -12.89
C PHE A 4 8.27 4.37 -13.85
N GLY A 5 7.46 5.06 -14.67
CA GLY A 5 7.83 6.40 -15.14
C GLY A 5 7.75 7.40 -13.98
N PRO A 6 8.32 8.62 -14.11
CA PRO A 6 8.44 9.60 -13.03
C PRO A 6 7.11 10.33 -12.79
N LEU A 7 6.03 9.58 -12.64
CA LEU A 7 4.78 10.16 -12.19
C LEU A 7 4.98 10.52 -10.72
N PRO A 8 4.95 11.82 -10.37
CA PRO A 8 4.99 12.21 -8.97
C PRO A 8 3.82 11.51 -8.30
N LYS A 9 4.12 10.60 -7.36
CA LYS A 9 3.09 10.09 -6.46
C LYS A 9 2.39 11.31 -5.86
N PRO A 10 1.07 11.47 -6.00
CA PRO A 10 0.39 12.62 -5.44
C PRO A 10 0.70 12.66 -3.95
N GLN A 11 1.10 13.82 -3.41
CA GLN A 11 1.46 13.94 -1.98
C GLN A 11 0.27 13.58 -1.06
N TRP A 12 -0.96 13.65 -1.58
CA TRP A 12 -2.18 13.22 -0.89
C TRP A 12 -2.37 11.69 -0.89
N PHE A 13 -1.73 10.95 -1.81
CA PHE A 13 -1.78 9.48 -1.87
C PHE A 13 -0.75 8.85 -0.91
N GLY A 14 -0.83 9.31 0.34
CA GLY A 14 -0.01 8.82 1.44
C GLY A 14 -0.50 7.47 2.00
N LYS A 15 0.09 7.07 3.13
CA LYS A 15 -0.24 5.84 3.86
C LYS A 15 -1.74 5.71 4.17
N ALA A 16 -2.40 6.83 4.52
CA ALA A 16 -3.83 6.86 4.83
C ALA A 16 -4.74 6.67 3.59
N ALA A 17 -4.36 7.21 2.43
CA ALA A 17 -5.13 7.05 1.19
C ALA A 17 -5.11 5.60 0.68
N HIS A 18 -3.98 4.89 0.86
CA HIS A 18 -3.91 3.46 0.58
C HIS A 18 -4.88 2.66 1.45
N VAL A 19 -4.94 2.95 2.76
CA VAL A 19 -5.88 2.27 3.66
C VAL A 19 -7.32 2.57 3.26
N LEU A 20 -7.65 3.83 3.00
CA LEU A 20 -9.00 4.22 2.61
C LEU A 20 -9.43 3.57 1.30
N TYR A 21 -8.53 3.49 0.32
CA TYR A 21 -8.76 2.82 -0.96
C TYR A 21 -9.00 1.32 -0.77
N THR A 22 -8.17 0.64 0.02
CA THR A 22 -8.35 -0.78 0.35
C THR A 22 -9.69 -1.03 1.04
N VAL A 23 -10.05 -0.19 2.03
CA VAL A 23 -11.35 -0.27 2.71
C VAL A 23 -12.50 0.00 1.74
N GLY A 24 -12.35 0.97 0.85
CA GLY A 24 -13.36 1.33 -0.15
C GLY A 24 -13.67 0.22 -1.13
N ILE A 25 -12.67 -0.55 -1.58
CA ILE A 25 -12.86 -1.75 -2.42
C ILE A 25 -13.46 -2.90 -1.62
N TRP A 26 -13.11 -3.02 -0.35
CA TRP A 26 -13.51 -4.13 0.50
C TRP A 26 -14.97 -4.03 0.99
N LEU A 27 -15.45 -2.81 1.26
CA LEU A 27 -16.81 -2.57 1.76
C LEU A 27 -17.91 -3.16 0.85
N PRO A 28 -17.92 -2.94 -0.48
CA PRO A 28 -18.90 -3.56 -1.37
C PRO A 28 -18.89 -5.08 -1.32
N ALA A 29 -17.71 -5.70 -1.22
CA ALA A 29 -17.59 -7.16 -1.13
C ALA A 29 -18.19 -7.69 0.19
N MET A 30 -17.95 -6.99 1.30
CA MET A 30 -18.54 -7.32 2.60
C MET A 30 -20.05 -7.16 2.63
N VAL A 31 -20.57 -6.10 2.00
CA VAL A 31 -22.02 -5.87 1.85
C VAL A 31 -22.62 -6.99 1.02
N LEU A 32 -22.02 -7.33 -0.13
CA LEU A 32 -22.50 -8.40 -0.99
C LEU A 32 -22.49 -9.75 -0.27
N ALA A 33 -21.43 -10.09 0.46
CA ALA A 33 -21.35 -11.32 1.22
C ALA A 33 -22.48 -11.44 2.26
N ASN A 34 -22.76 -10.35 2.99
CA ASN A 34 -23.87 -10.32 3.95
C ASN A 34 -25.23 -10.46 3.26
N VAL A 35 -25.44 -9.80 2.13
CA VAL A 35 -26.68 -9.93 1.35
C VAL A 35 -26.88 -11.38 0.91
N LEU A 36 -25.84 -12.06 0.40
CA LEU A 36 -25.94 -13.45 -0.03
C LEU A 36 -26.18 -14.42 1.14
N MET A 37 -25.56 -14.18 2.29
CA MET A 37 -25.70 -15.05 3.47
C MET A 37 -27.07 -14.98 4.13
N TRP A 38 -27.65 -13.78 4.21
CA TRP A 38 -28.84 -13.51 5.04
C TRP A 38 -30.12 -13.23 4.24
N ALA A 39 -30.06 -13.16 2.92
CA ALA A 39 -31.27 -12.99 2.12
C ALA A 39 -32.09 -14.28 2.06
N ASP A 40 -33.41 -14.14 2.25
CA ASP A 40 -34.39 -15.23 2.09
C ASP A 40 -34.84 -15.44 0.63
N VAL A 41 -34.26 -14.68 -0.30
CA VAL A 41 -34.56 -14.78 -1.74
C VAL A 41 -33.38 -15.38 -2.49
N VAL A 42 -33.70 -16.26 -3.44
CA VAL A 42 -32.72 -16.84 -4.36
C VAL A 42 -32.43 -15.81 -5.46
N PHE A 43 -31.23 -15.22 -5.44
CA PHE A 43 -30.82 -14.22 -6.42
C PHE A 43 -30.53 -14.81 -7.80
N TYR A 44 -30.16 -16.10 -7.85
CA TYR A 44 -29.77 -16.79 -9.08
C TYR A 44 -30.62 -18.03 -9.36
N PRO A 45 -31.94 -17.89 -9.59
CA PRO A 45 -32.85 -19.02 -9.75
C PRO A 45 -32.51 -19.90 -10.97
N ALA A 46 -31.82 -19.36 -11.99
CA ALA A 46 -31.35 -20.12 -13.13
C ALA A 46 -30.41 -21.29 -12.76
N TYR A 47 -29.70 -21.19 -11.63
CA TYR A 47 -28.79 -22.24 -11.14
C TYR A 47 -29.45 -23.25 -10.19
N SER A 48 -30.73 -23.03 -9.85
CA SER A 48 -31.48 -23.93 -8.94
C SER A 48 -31.53 -25.37 -9.43
N ALA A 49 -31.67 -25.58 -10.75
CA ALA A 49 -31.67 -26.93 -11.32
C ALA A 49 -30.34 -27.66 -11.06
N THR A 50 -29.23 -26.94 -11.10
CA THR A 50 -27.89 -27.48 -10.83
C THR A 50 -27.68 -27.76 -9.35
N SER A 51 -28.11 -26.85 -8.47
CA SER A 51 -27.99 -27.06 -7.02
C SER A 51 -28.85 -28.23 -6.55
N ILE A 52 -30.09 -28.33 -7.05
CA ILE A 52 -31.01 -29.44 -6.76
C ILE A 52 -30.45 -30.77 -7.28
N ALA A 53 -29.83 -30.78 -8.46
CA ALA A 53 -29.15 -31.97 -8.98
C ALA A 53 -27.97 -32.41 -8.12
N ALA A 54 -27.33 -31.48 -7.40
CA ALA A 54 -26.30 -31.77 -6.40
C ALA A 54 -26.86 -32.10 -4.99
N GLY A 55 -28.19 -32.12 -4.83
CA GLY A 55 -28.86 -32.37 -3.54
C GLY A 55 -28.82 -31.19 -2.58
N ILE A 56 -28.55 -29.98 -3.06
CA ILE A 56 -28.40 -28.76 -2.27
C ILE A 56 -29.57 -27.81 -2.57
N GLU A 57 -30.21 -27.32 -1.51
CA GLU A 57 -31.25 -26.31 -1.65
C GLU A 57 -30.65 -25.00 -2.23
N PRO A 58 -31.28 -24.36 -3.23
CA PRO A 58 -30.72 -23.17 -3.87
C PRO A 58 -30.37 -22.03 -2.90
N ILE A 59 -31.14 -21.89 -1.81
CA ILE A 59 -30.87 -20.90 -0.76
C ILE A 59 -29.62 -21.24 0.07
N ALA A 60 -29.38 -22.54 0.33
CA ALA A 60 -28.23 -23.02 1.08
C ALA A 60 -26.93 -22.88 0.27
N ASP A 61 -27.00 -23.11 -1.04
CA ASP A 61 -25.89 -22.89 -1.97
C ASP A 61 -25.46 -21.41 -1.99
N GLN A 62 -26.43 -20.49 -2.11
CA GLN A 62 -26.20 -19.06 -2.05
C GLN A 62 -25.58 -18.60 -0.72
N SER A 63 -26.12 -19.08 0.41
CA SER A 63 -25.59 -18.73 1.73
C SER A 63 -24.15 -19.21 1.90
N THR A 64 -23.84 -20.41 1.40
CA THR A 64 -22.48 -20.96 1.36
C THR A 64 -21.55 -20.11 0.51
N ALA A 65 -21.99 -19.66 -0.68
CA ALA A 65 -21.23 -18.76 -1.53
C ALA A 65 -20.93 -17.42 -0.83
N GLY A 66 -21.90 -16.86 -0.11
CA GLY A 66 -21.71 -15.67 0.72
C GLY A 66 -20.68 -15.88 1.84
N ALA A 67 -20.71 -17.03 2.51
CA ALA A 67 -19.75 -17.39 3.55
C ALA A 67 -18.32 -17.56 3.00
N ILE A 68 -18.19 -18.20 1.83
CA ILE A 68 -16.90 -18.33 1.12
C ILE A 68 -16.34 -16.95 0.77
N LEU A 69 -17.17 -16.09 0.17
CA LEU A 69 -16.80 -14.72 -0.17
C LEU A 69 -16.33 -13.95 1.06
N MET A 70 -17.03 -14.08 2.19
CA MET A 70 -16.65 -13.42 3.45
C MET A 70 -15.32 -13.95 4.00
N GLY A 71 -15.10 -15.26 3.95
CA GLY A 71 -13.85 -15.89 4.37
C GLY A 71 -12.67 -15.43 3.52
N GLU A 72 -12.79 -15.51 2.19
CA GLU A 72 -11.77 -15.08 1.24
C GLU A 72 -11.44 -13.59 1.44
N CYS A 73 -12.46 -12.73 1.48
CA CYS A 73 -12.28 -11.29 1.67
C CYS A 73 -11.58 -10.97 2.99
N THR A 74 -11.87 -11.72 4.07
CA THR A 74 -11.23 -11.52 5.37
C THR A 74 -9.77 -11.94 5.33
N ILE A 75 -9.45 -13.09 4.73
CA ILE A 75 -8.07 -13.57 4.59
C ILE A 75 -7.26 -12.59 3.75
N LEU A 76 -7.77 -12.18 2.59
CA LEU A 76 -7.09 -11.21 1.71
C LEU A 76 -6.86 -9.87 2.43
N ALA A 77 -7.87 -9.36 3.13
CA ALA A 77 -7.73 -8.14 3.91
C ALA A 77 -6.63 -8.27 4.97
N LEU A 78 -6.65 -9.33 5.78
CA LEU A 78 -5.63 -9.58 6.82
C LEU A 78 -4.23 -9.69 6.22
N CYS A 79 -4.06 -10.43 5.12
CA CYS A 79 -2.78 -10.57 4.44
C CYS A 79 -2.26 -9.22 3.91
N ILE A 80 -3.13 -8.42 3.28
CA ILE A 80 -2.76 -7.10 2.76
C ILE A 80 -2.43 -6.15 3.92
N PHE A 81 -3.24 -6.12 4.98
CA PHE A 81 -2.97 -5.30 6.16
C PHE A 81 -1.66 -5.68 6.83
N ALA A 82 -1.41 -6.98 7.04
CA ALA A 82 -0.15 -7.47 7.58
C ALA A 82 1.04 -7.07 6.69
N TRP A 83 0.91 -7.23 5.37
CA TRP A 83 1.95 -6.84 4.42
C TRP A 83 2.22 -5.33 4.44
N VAL A 84 1.17 -4.49 4.42
CA VAL A 84 1.28 -3.03 4.50
C VAL A 84 1.92 -2.61 5.83
N PHE A 85 1.51 -3.23 6.94
CA PHE A 85 2.07 -2.95 8.25
C PHE A 85 3.57 -3.29 8.32
N LEU A 86 3.96 -4.49 7.86
CA LEU A 86 5.37 -4.90 7.79
C LEU A 86 6.18 -3.98 6.85
N ARG A 87 5.60 -3.59 5.72
CA ARG A 87 6.20 -2.63 4.79
C ARG A 87 6.46 -1.29 5.48
N TRP A 88 5.50 -0.78 6.25
CA TRP A 88 5.64 0.48 6.99
C TRP A 88 6.64 0.39 8.13
N ALA A 89 6.63 -0.72 8.89
CA ALA A 89 7.60 -0.95 9.96
C ALA A 89 9.03 -0.94 9.40
N LYS A 90 9.26 -1.61 8.26
CA LYS A 90 10.56 -1.59 7.58
C LYS A 90 10.96 -0.18 7.13
N GLU A 91 10.03 0.60 6.57
CA GLU A 91 10.30 1.99 6.15
C GLU A 91 10.63 2.90 7.35
N ASP A 92 9.97 2.71 8.48
CA ASP A 92 10.25 3.52 9.67
C ASP A 92 11.60 3.19 10.32
N ILE A 93 11.99 1.91 10.36
CA ILE A 93 13.32 1.48 10.80
C ILE A 93 14.40 2.07 9.88
N GLU A 94 14.25 1.92 8.56
CA GLU A 94 15.23 2.45 7.60
C GLU A 94 15.37 3.97 7.68
N LYS A 95 14.27 4.68 7.94
CA LYS A 95 14.28 6.13 8.17
C LYS A 95 15.02 6.51 9.45
N GLN A 96 14.82 5.77 10.55
CA GLN A 96 15.52 6.00 11.81
C GLN A 96 17.02 5.73 11.66
N ASP A 97 17.41 4.61 11.07
CA ASP A 97 18.82 4.26 10.81
C ASP A 97 19.55 5.36 10.01
N LEU A 98 18.88 5.96 9.02
CA LEU A 98 19.45 7.05 8.22
C LEU A 98 19.60 8.35 9.00
N LEU A 99 18.68 8.65 9.93
CA LEU A 99 18.76 9.83 10.79
C LEU A 99 19.87 9.67 11.81
N ASP A 100 19.97 8.49 12.43
CA ASP A 100 21.04 8.19 13.40
C ASP A 100 22.41 8.28 12.72
N LEU A 101 22.56 7.71 11.52
CA LEU A 101 23.79 7.82 10.73
C LEU A 101 24.15 9.27 10.36
N ALA A 102 23.15 10.09 10.03
CA ALA A 102 23.37 11.50 9.71
C ALA A 102 23.82 12.29 10.94
N ILE A 103 23.26 11.99 12.12
CA ILE A 103 23.69 12.58 13.39
C ILE A 103 25.14 12.22 13.69
N ASP A 104 25.50 10.93 13.58
CA ASP A 104 26.86 10.43 13.83
C ASP A 104 27.91 11.05 12.89
N ARG A 105 27.50 11.38 11.66
CA ARG A 105 28.38 11.98 10.64
C ARG A 105 28.29 13.50 10.57
N HIS A 106 27.55 14.13 11.48
CA HIS A 106 27.26 15.57 11.46
C HIS A 106 26.75 16.07 10.10
N PHE A 107 25.99 15.22 9.41
CA PHE A 107 25.40 15.52 8.11
C PHE A 107 24.01 16.14 8.32
N ASP A 108 23.77 17.31 7.71
CA ASP A 108 22.49 18.00 7.85
C ASP A 108 21.38 17.30 7.04
N LEU A 109 20.72 16.33 7.68
CA LEU A 109 19.61 15.57 7.12
C LEU A 109 18.32 15.86 7.89
N THR A 110 17.37 16.47 7.19
CA THR A 110 16.03 16.68 7.77
C THR A 110 15.21 15.38 7.75
N PRO A 111 14.36 15.14 8.76
CA PRO A 111 13.46 13.98 8.83
C PRO A 111 12.62 13.78 7.57
N ASP A 112 12.13 14.87 6.98
CA ASP A 112 11.32 14.84 5.76
C ASP A 112 12.10 14.35 4.54
N ARG A 113 13.40 14.66 4.47
CA ARG A 113 14.26 14.23 3.37
C ARG A 113 14.59 12.75 3.48
N ALA A 114 14.85 12.26 4.70
CA ALA A 114 15.01 10.84 4.99
C ALA A 114 13.74 10.05 4.63
N ALA A 115 12.56 10.53 5.08
CA ALA A 115 11.28 9.88 4.79
C ALA A 115 11.00 9.79 3.28
N ARG A 116 11.28 10.86 2.51
CA ARG A 116 11.13 10.84 1.05
C ARG A 116 12.09 9.87 0.36
N ALA A 117 13.34 9.79 0.82
CA ALA A 117 14.33 8.89 0.24
C ALA A 117 13.96 7.42 0.45
N VAL A 118 13.51 7.05 1.65
CA VAL A 118 13.06 5.68 1.97
C VAL A 118 11.78 5.33 1.22
N ALA A 119 10.79 6.23 1.19
CA ALA A 119 9.55 6.01 0.45
C ALA A 119 9.76 5.85 -1.06
N ALA A 120 10.80 6.48 -1.61
CA ALA A 120 11.21 6.35 -3.01
C ALA A 120 12.12 5.15 -3.30
N GLY A 121 12.47 4.34 -2.28
CA GLY A 121 13.39 3.20 -2.43
C GLY A 121 14.85 3.61 -2.65
N ARG A 122 15.21 4.85 -2.36
CA ARG A 122 16.57 5.42 -2.51
C ARG A 122 17.31 5.58 -1.18
N GLY A 123 16.89 4.86 -0.13
CA GLY A 123 17.53 4.91 1.18
C GLY A 123 18.99 4.43 1.16
N ALA A 124 19.30 3.35 0.43
CA ALA A 124 20.67 2.85 0.27
C ALA A 124 21.60 3.84 -0.45
N GLU A 125 21.10 4.56 -1.45
CA GLU A 125 21.86 5.60 -2.16
C GLU A 125 22.14 6.80 -1.24
N LEU A 126 21.15 7.21 -0.44
CA LEU A 126 21.33 8.27 0.55
C LEU A 126 22.33 7.86 1.65
N ARG A 127 22.27 6.61 2.11
CA ARG A 127 23.23 6.03 3.07
C ARG A 127 24.66 6.11 2.53
N ALA A 128 24.89 5.65 1.31
CA ALA A 128 26.20 5.70 0.65
C ALA A 128 26.72 7.14 0.52
N ARG A 129 25.84 8.12 0.31
CA ARG A 129 26.22 9.56 0.24
C ARG A 129 26.59 10.13 1.60
N ILE A 130 25.88 9.75 2.67
CA ILE A 130 26.23 10.14 4.05
C ILE A 130 27.58 9.52 4.45
N GLU A 131 27.80 8.25 4.12
CA GLU A 131 29.06 7.54 4.38
C GLU A 131 30.24 8.12 3.58
N ALA A 132 30.00 8.57 2.34
CA ALA A 132 31.00 9.23 1.52
C ALA A 132 31.32 10.68 1.94
N GLY A 133 30.59 11.26 2.91
CA GLY A 133 30.81 12.61 3.42
C GLY A 133 30.60 13.73 2.38
N GLY A 134 29.89 13.45 1.29
CA GLY A 134 29.72 14.40 0.18
C GLY A 134 28.73 15.51 0.53
N PRO A 135 29.13 16.80 0.60
CA PRO A 135 28.22 17.89 0.95
C PRO A 135 27.04 17.99 -0.02
N PRO A 136 25.91 18.60 0.39
CA PRO A 136 24.81 18.84 -0.52
C PRO A 136 25.33 19.63 -1.71
N THR A 137 25.29 19.04 -2.91
CA THR A 137 25.39 19.82 -4.13
C THR A 137 24.18 20.75 -4.15
N SER A 138 24.37 21.96 -3.64
CA SER A 138 23.51 23.08 -3.93
C SER A 138 23.36 23.12 -5.45
N PRO A 139 22.13 23.20 -6.00
CA PRO A 139 21.98 23.47 -7.41
C PRO A 139 22.82 24.72 -7.69
N ALA A 140 23.73 24.62 -8.66
CA ALA A 140 24.64 25.69 -9.00
C ALA A 140 23.82 26.96 -9.26
N THR A 141 23.80 27.87 -8.27
CA THR A 141 23.44 29.25 -8.50
C THR A 141 24.51 29.75 -9.45
N GLY A 142 24.15 29.88 -10.73
CA GLY A 142 25.06 30.32 -11.77
C GLY A 142 25.64 31.68 -11.39
N SER A 143 26.87 31.68 -10.88
CA SER A 143 27.74 32.83 -10.89
C SER A 143 28.69 32.68 -12.06
N SER A 144 28.38 33.34 -13.17
CA SER A 144 29.42 33.96 -13.97
C SER A 144 28.93 35.37 -14.28
N GLY A 145 29.47 36.32 -13.54
CA GLY A 145 29.49 37.71 -13.98
C GLY A 145 30.52 37.89 -15.09
N SER A 146 30.38 39.04 -15.76
CA SER A 146 31.40 39.74 -16.55
C SER A 146 31.90 39.04 -17.81
N GLU A 147 31.42 39.51 -18.96
CA GLU A 147 32.32 40.07 -19.99
C GLU A 147 31.54 41.00 -20.95
N LEU A 148 32.13 42.19 -21.15
CA LEU A 148 31.82 43.32 -22.04
C LEU A 148 30.96 44.47 -21.46
#